data_AF-A0A843HJG1-F1
#
_entry.id   AF-A0A843HJG1-F1
#
_cell.length_a   1.000
_cell.length_b   1.000
_cell.length_c   1.000
_cell.angle_alpha   90.00
_cell.angle_beta   90.00
_cell.angle_gamma   90.00
#
_symmetry.space_group_name_H-M   'P 1'
#
loop_
_entity.id
_entity.type
_entity.pdbx_description
1 polymer ?
#
loop_
_entity_poly.entity_id
_entity_poly.type
_entity_poly.pdbx_seq_one_letter_code
_entity_poly.pdbx_strand_id
1 'polypeptide(L)'
;MKHSEKAVKNSVQKAVNDIVLQEWEIARKEIDHKCGVRLRSCTAWVYESENYYFLRSYNTIVAFIHKETKTCYDVLRYVYGYTATSAQHIAKFWHDYTPYPWNNTYYIWRNV
;
A
#
# COMPACT_ATOMS: atom_id res chain seq x y z
N MET A 1 32.03 6.06 -9.44
CA MET A 1 30.72 6.76 -9.52
C MET A 1 29.52 5.82 -9.33
N LYS A 2 29.42 4.65 -10.00
CA LYS A 2 28.25 3.75 -9.87
C LYS A 2 28.02 3.15 -8.47
N HIS A 3 29.05 3.01 -7.65
CA HIS A 3 28.93 2.43 -6.30
C HIS A 3 28.31 3.39 -5.26
N SER A 4 28.57 4.70 -5.34
CA SER A 4 28.00 5.69 -4.42
C SER A 4 26.50 5.90 -4.67
N GLU A 5 26.06 5.88 -5.94
CA GLU A 5 24.64 6.01 -6.31
C GLU A 5 23.80 4.80 -5.84
N LYS A 6 24.36 3.59 -5.86
CA LYS A 6 23.69 2.38 -5.36
C LYS A 6 23.48 2.45 -3.84
N ALA A 7 24.49 2.89 -3.10
CA ALA A 7 24.40 3.03 -1.65
C ALA A 7 23.31 4.04 -1.25
N VAL A 8 23.24 5.18 -1.93
CA VAL A 8 22.19 6.19 -1.71
C VAL A 8 20.79 5.66 -2.03
N LYS A 9 20.63 4.92 -3.13
CA LYS A 9 19.33 4.29 -3.47
C LYS A 9 18.87 3.30 -2.40
N ASN A 10 19.80 2.51 -1.84
CA ASN A 10 19.48 1.57 -0.76
C ASN A 10 19.10 2.28 0.54
N SER A 11 19.78 3.37 0.91
CA SER A 11 19.42 4.13 2.12
C SER A 11 18.06 4.82 1.99
N VAL A 12 17.73 5.36 0.81
CA VAL A 12 16.39 5.95 0.57
C VAL A 12 15.30 4.89 0.65
N GLN A 13 15.50 3.73 0.01
CA GLN A 13 14.51 2.66 0.07
C GLN A 13 14.32 2.13 1.50
N LYS A 14 15.39 2.07 2.31
CA LYS A 14 15.28 1.71 3.72
C LYS A 14 14.42 2.69 4.50
N ALA A 15 14.61 4.00 4.30
CA ALA A 15 13.77 5.01 4.94
C ALA A 15 12.28 4.89 4.53
N VAL A 16 12.01 4.64 3.25
CA VAL A 16 10.64 4.39 2.76
C VAL A 16 10.02 3.16 3.41
N ASN A 17 10.79 2.08 3.52
CA ASN A 17 10.35 0.86 4.19
C ASN A 17 10.00 1.13 5.66
N ASP A 18 10.87 1.84 6.39
CA ASP A 18 10.64 2.16 7.81
C ASP A 18 9.35 2.97 8.00
N ILE A 19 9.07 3.92 7.11
CA ILE A 19 7.79 4.67 7.09
C ILE A 19 6.60 3.73 6.88
N VAL A 20 6.68 2.83 5.88
CA VAL A 20 5.61 1.87 5.58
C VAL A 20 5.32 0.96 6.77
N LEU A 21 6.35 0.48 7.48
CA LEU A 21 6.17 -0.37 8.67
C LEU A 21 5.54 0.38 9.83
N GLN A 22 6.03 1.59 10.12
CA GLN A 22 5.47 2.41 11.19
C GLN A 22 3.98 2.65 10.97
N GLU A 23 3.61 3.03 9.75
CA GLU A 23 2.21 3.25 9.42
C GLU A 23 1.40 1.94 9.46
N TRP A 24 1.97 0.83 8.96
CA TRP A 24 1.31 -0.47 8.98
C TRP A 24 0.98 -0.92 10.41
N GLU A 25 1.88 -0.69 11.37
CA GLU A 25 1.64 -1.02 12.78
C GLU A 25 0.48 -0.26 13.41
N ILE A 26 0.19 0.94 12.90
CA ILE A 26 -0.97 1.75 13.31
C ILE A 26 -2.21 1.25 12.58
N ALA A 27 -2.17 1.24 11.25
CA ALA A 27 -3.31 0.90 10.40
C ALA A 27 -3.84 -0.51 10.66
N ARG A 28 -2.96 -1.49 10.93
CA ARG A 28 -3.41 -2.88 11.15
C ARG A 28 -4.32 -3.08 12.35
N LYS A 29 -4.33 -2.13 13.30
CA LYS A 29 -5.23 -2.15 14.46
C LYS A 29 -6.68 -1.81 14.08
N GLU A 30 -6.88 -1.13 12.95
CA GLU A 30 -8.19 -0.74 12.43
C GLU A 30 -8.75 -1.71 11.39
N ILE A 31 -8.03 -2.80 11.07
CA ILE A 31 -8.50 -3.77 10.09
C ILE A 31 -9.76 -4.48 10.63
N ASP A 32 -10.89 -4.15 10.03
CA ASP A 32 -12.15 -4.90 10.19
C ASP A 32 -12.61 -5.44 8.83
N HIS A 33 -12.71 -6.77 8.73
CA HIS A 33 -13.15 -7.45 7.51
C HIS A 33 -14.67 -7.52 7.33
N LYS A 34 -15.46 -6.91 8.22
CA LYS A 34 -16.93 -6.98 8.17
C LYS A 34 -17.54 -6.13 7.05
N CYS A 35 -16.94 -4.97 6.73
CA CYS A 35 -17.52 -3.99 5.81
C CYS A 35 -16.65 -3.85 4.55
N GLY A 36 -16.72 -4.85 3.67
CA GLY A 36 -15.95 -4.89 2.43
C GLY A 36 -16.80 -4.66 1.18
N VAL A 37 -16.33 -3.81 0.27
CA VAL A 37 -16.87 -3.67 -1.09
C VAL A 37 -15.92 -4.28 -2.11
N ARG A 38 -16.45 -4.90 -3.16
CA ARG A 38 -15.61 -5.49 -4.21
C ARG A 38 -14.95 -4.37 -5.03
N LEU A 39 -13.64 -4.47 -5.26
CA LEU A 39 -12.91 -3.52 -6.10
C LEU A 39 -13.28 -3.75 -7.57
N ARG A 40 -14.15 -2.89 -8.13
CA ARG A 40 -14.64 -3.00 -9.50
C ARG A 40 -15.19 -4.43 -9.78
N SER A 41 -14.77 -5.05 -10.87
CA SER A 41 -15.11 -6.43 -11.27
C SER A 41 -14.07 -7.49 -10.86
N CYS A 42 -13.01 -7.13 -10.11
CA CYS A 42 -11.95 -8.07 -9.75
C CYS A 42 -12.21 -8.85 -8.45
N THR A 43 -11.29 -9.73 -8.07
CA THR A 43 -11.40 -10.58 -6.87
C THR A 43 -10.94 -9.88 -5.58
N ALA A 44 -10.43 -8.64 -5.69
CA ALA A 44 -10.01 -7.87 -4.54
C ALA A 44 -11.18 -7.16 -3.85
N TRP A 45 -11.00 -6.90 -2.56
CA TRP A 45 -11.98 -6.25 -1.69
C TRP A 45 -11.36 -5.03 -1.03
N VAL A 46 -12.14 -3.97 -0.86
CA VAL A 46 -11.74 -2.79 -0.11
C VAL A 46 -12.55 -2.73 1.17
N TYR A 47 -11.85 -2.63 2.29
CA TYR A 47 -12.43 -2.41 3.60
C TYR A 47 -12.24 -0.97 4.00
N GLU A 48 -13.28 -0.37 4.55
CA GLU A 48 -13.22 0.97 5.09
C GLU A 48 -13.22 0.92 6.62
N SER A 49 -12.27 1.62 7.21
CA SER A 49 -12.18 1.86 8.66
C SER A 49 -12.39 3.35 8.94
N GLU A 50 -12.13 3.81 10.17
CA GLU A 50 -12.22 5.23 10.50
C GLU A 50 -11.19 6.03 9.68
N ASN A 51 -9.90 5.66 9.78
CA ASN A 51 -8.81 6.46 9.22
C ASN A 51 -8.27 5.91 7.90
N TYR A 52 -8.60 4.68 7.53
CA TYR A 52 -7.99 4.00 6.37
C TYR A 52 -8.99 3.33 5.44
N TYR A 53 -8.57 3.20 4.19
CA TYR A 53 -9.05 2.17 3.27
C TYR A 53 -8.02 1.04 3.19
N PHE A 54 -8.44 -0.22 3.26
CA PHE A 54 -7.56 -1.38 3.13
C PHE A 54 -7.90 -2.19 1.89
N LEU A 55 -6.90 -2.50 1.08
CA LEU A 55 -7.03 -3.40 -0.06
C LEU A 55 -6.65 -4.82 0.34
N ARG A 56 -7.61 -5.74 0.25
CA ARG A 56 -7.39 -7.18 0.30
C ARG A 56 -7.35 -7.77 -1.09
N SER A 57 -6.21 -8.31 -1.49
CA SER A 57 -6.06 -9.14 -2.68
C SER A 57 -6.11 -10.60 -2.24
N TYR A 58 -7.10 -11.36 -2.71
CA TYR A 58 -7.41 -12.70 -2.20
C TYR A 58 -7.61 -12.69 -0.68
N ASN A 59 -6.72 -13.32 0.08
CA ASN A 59 -6.79 -13.43 1.55
C ASN A 59 -5.78 -12.54 2.28
N THR A 60 -5.13 -11.61 1.57
CA THR A 60 -4.02 -10.82 2.13
C THR A 60 -4.28 -9.34 1.94
N ILE A 61 -4.08 -8.54 3.00
CA ILE A 61 -4.02 -7.07 2.88
C ILE A 61 -2.70 -6.71 2.20
N VAL A 62 -2.78 -6.07 1.03
CA VAL A 62 -1.61 -5.79 0.18
C VAL A 62 -1.29 -4.31 0.06
N ALA A 63 -2.25 -3.44 0.34
CA ALA A 63 -2.05 -2.00 0.42
C ALA A 63 -3.12 -1.34 1.30
N PHE A 64 -2.86 -0.13 1.74
CA PHE A 64 -3.84 0.70 2.46
C PHE A 64 -3.61 2.19 2.16
N ILE A 65 -4.66 2.99 2.33
CA ILE A 65 -4.64 4.44 2.08
C ILE A 65 -5.12 5.16 3.34
N HIS A 66 -4.34 6.12 3.82
CA HIS A 66 -4.76 7.03 4.89
C HIS A 66 -5.74 8.07 4.32
N LYS A 67 -6.92 8.20 4.91
CA LYS A 67 -8.01 9.01 4.36
C LYS A 67 -7.74 10.51 4.38
N GLU A 68 -7.06 11.02 5.40
CA GLU A 68 -6.74 12.46 5.48
C GLU A 68 -5.60 12.84 4.53
N THR A 69 -4.42 12.23 4.71
CA THR A 69 -3.23 12.53 3.90
C THR A 69 -3.30 12.02 2.47
N LYS A 70 -4.26 11.14 2.16
CA LYS A 70 -4.39 10.43 0.87
C LYS A 70 -3.14 9.61 0.50
N THR A 71 -2.28 9.33 1.46
CA THR A 71 -1.05 8.56 1.24
C THR A 71 -1.41 7.08 1.10
N CYS A 72 -0.86 6.46 0.06
CA CYS A 72 -1.03 5.03 -0.20
C CYS A 72 0.26 4.28 0.15
N TYR A 73 0.10 3.19 0.89
CA TYR A 73 1.19 2.36 1.39
C TYR A 73 1.04 0.95 0.81
N ASP A 74 1.99 0.53 -0.03
CA ASP A 74 2.09 -0.82 -0.59
C ASP A 74 2.94 -1.69 0.33
N VAL A 75 2.29 -2.68 0.95
CA VAL A 75 2.89 -3.67 1.85
C VAL A 75 2.99 -5.05 1.22
N LEU A 76 2.64 -5.22 -0.06
CA LEU A 76 2.55 -6.52 -0.75
C LEU A 76 3.83 -7.36 -0.55
N ARG A 77 4.98 -6.73 -0.78
CA ARG A 77 6.29 -7.38 -0.69
C ARG A 77 6.73 -7.68 0.74
N TYR A 78 6.16 -6.99 1.72
CA TYR A 78 6.39 -7.27 3.13
C TYR A 78 5.59 -8.50 3.60
N VAL A 79 4.32 -8.58 3.21
CA VAL A 79 3.38 -9.57 3.77
C VAL A 79 3.32 -10.91 3.02
N TYR A 80 3.52 -10.90 1.70
CA TYR A 80 3.22 -12.07 0.86
C TYR A 80 4.24 -12.29 -0.27
N GLY A 81 4.92 -11.23 -0.70
CA GLY A 81 5.79 -11.25 -1.86
C GLY A 81 5.09 -10.71 -3.11
N TYR A 82 5.88 -10.38 -4.13
CA TYR A 82 5.36 -9.72 -5.32
C TYR A 82 4.58 -10.68 -6.23
N THR A 83 3.39 -10.26 -6.64
CA THR A 83 2.64 -10.87 -7.74
C THR A 83 2.11 -9.79 -8.67
N ALA A 84 2.09 -10.07 -9.98
CA ALA A 84 1.56 -9.14 -10.98
C ALA A 84 0.08 -8.81 -10.73
N THR A 85 -0.72 -9.80 -10.32
CA THR A 85 -2.14 -9.63 -10.01
C THR A 85 -2.37 -8.66 -8.84
N SER A 86 -1.66 -8.85 -7.72
CA SER A 86 -1.80 -7.93 -6.58
C SER A 86 -1.30 -6.53 -6.93
N ALA A 87 -0.23 -6.39 -7.71
CA ALA A 87 0.22 -5.08 -8.18
C ALA A 87 -0.84 -4.36 -9.02
N GLN A 88 -1.56 -5.08 -9.89
CA GLN A 88 -2.70 -4.52 -10.64
C GLN A 88 -3.87 -4.14 -9.72
N HIS A 89 -4.15 -4.92 -8.68
CA HIS A 89 -5.16 -4.55 -7.69
C HIS A 89 -4.79 -3.26 -6.96
N ILE A 90 -3.52 -3.09 -6.56
CA ILE A 90 -3.05 -1.87 -5.89
C ILE A 90 -3.16 -0.65 -6.81
N ALA A 91 -2.79 -0.78 -8.09
CA ALA A 91 -2.93 0.31 -9.04
C ALA A 91 -4.39 0.77 -9.22
N LYS A 92 -5.35 -0.17 -9.30
CA LYS A 92 -6.79 0.14 -9.38
C LYS A 92 -7.31 0.76 -8.09
N PHE A 93 -6.88 0.24 -6.95
CA PHE A 93 -7.25 0.75 -5.64
C PHE A 93 -6.74 2.19 -5.43
N TRP A 94 -5.48 2.46 -5.78
CA TRP A 94 -4.92 3.80 -5.70
C TRP A 94 -5.67 4.78 -6.61
N HIS A 95 -6.02 4.35 -7.83
CA HIS A 95 -6.86 5.13 -8.75
C HIS A 95 -8.22 5.51 -8.16
N ASP A 96 -8.93 4.54 -7.57
CA ASP A 96 -10.32 4.73 -7.17
C ASP A 96 -10.46 5.48 -5.84
N TYR A 97 -9.46 5.38 -4.95
CA TYR A 97 -9.54 5.85 -3.56
C TYR A 97 -8.63 7.04 -3.24
N THR A 98 -7.92 7.59 -4.24
CA THR A 98 -7.23 8.88 -4.10
C THR A 98 -7.82 9.93 -5.04
N PRO A 99 -8.08 11.16 -4.56
CA PRO A 99 -8.66 12.21 -5.38
C PRO A 99 -7.66 12.70 -6.44
N TYR A 100 -8.18 13.17 -7.57
CA TYR A 100 -7.39 13.87 -8.59
C TYR A 100 -6.96 15.27 -8.09
N PRO A 101 -5.77 15.77 -8.48
CA PRO A 101 -4.74 15.09 -9.26
C PRO A 101 -4.00 14.03 -8.45
N TRP A 102 -3.37 13.08 -9.14
CA TRP A 102 -2.58 11.98 -8.57
C TRP A 102 -1.24 12.47 -7.99
N ASN A 103 -1.26 13.62 -7.32
CA ASN A 103 -0.11 14.21 -6.63
C ASN A 103 0.06 13.67 -5.21
N ASN A 104 -0.77 12.71 -4.80
CA ASN A 104 -0.71 12.10 -3.49
C ASN A 104 0.49 11.13 -3.38
N THR A 105 1.03 11.03 -2.18
CA THR A 105 2.23 10.24 -1.90
C THR A 105 1.96 8.73 -2.00
N TYR A 106 2.85 8.00 -2.68
CA TYR A 106 2.78 6.55 -2.86
C TYR A 106 4.08 5.90 -2.37
N TYR A 107 4.01 5.20 -1.24
CA TYR A 107 5.15 4.50 -0.64
C TYR A 107 5.11 3.01 -0.95
N ILE A 108 6.21 2.48 -1.48
CA ILE A 108 6.35 1.08 -1.89
C ILE A 108 7.35 0.37 -1.01
N TRP A 109 6.91 -0.67 -0.29
CA TRP A 109 7.84 -1.59 0.36
C TRP A 109 8.67 -2.36 -0.66
N ARG A 110 9.99 -2.36 -0.51
CA ARG A 110 10.90 -3.22 -1.29
C ARG A 110 11.98 -3.81 -0.41
N ASN A 111 12.37 -5.06 -0.65
CA ASN A 111 13.51 -5.64 0.05
C ASN A 111 14.78 -4.87 -0.34
N VAL A 112 15.50 -4.36 0.67
CA VAL A 112 16.76 -3.59 0.54
C VAL A 112 17.98 -4.48 0.61
#